data_AF-A0A7C4M9L2-F1
#
_entry.id   AF-A0A7C4M9L2-F1
#
_cell.length_a   1.000
_cell.length_b   1.000
_cell.length_c   1.000
_cell.angle_alpha   90.00
_cell.angle_beta   90.00
_cell.angle_gamma   90.00
#
_symmetry.space_group_name_H-M   'P 1'
#
loop_
_entity.id
_entity.type
_entity.pdbx_description
1 polymer ?
#
loop_
_entity_poly.entity_id
_entity_poly.type
_entity_poly.pdbx_seq_one_letter_code
_entity_poly.pdbx_strand_id
1 'polypeptide(L)'
;MLYRVLKEGNVPLSLEISETLSHRTAKWLFLSPAFALTAKPLRFLPITVAILILGALGASLARLEPALFFYFSYSPYNYTSTMVLFIFNWIGLFLFLEALAYIFFKRAGNNLQLFTCIGLAAAPLAVFPYIYMAIPKILEGLGLYYQELEIIRQGVLVILQIWSLLLVSAAFCHGKGLRLDKGLLVSLIALYLNMAVLFLLGRFA
;
A
#
# COMPACT_ATOMS: atom_id res chain seq x y z
N MET A 1 -12.54 -0.07 -34.79
CA MET A 1 -12.04 -0.23 -33.41
C MET A 1 -10.52 -0.09 -33.29
N LEU A 2 -9.71 -0.64 -34.21
CA LEU A 2 -8.25 -0.55 -34.18
C LEU A 2 -7.69 0.89 -34.15
N TYR A 3 -8.30 1.80 -34.91
CA TYR A 3 -7.88 3.20 -35.00
C TYR A 3 -8.05 3.96 -33.67
N ARG A 4 -9.03 3.58 -32.84
CA ARG A 4 -9.27 4.18 -31.53
C ARG A 4 -8.22 3.72 -30.51
N VAL A 5 -7.82 2.45 -30.58
CA VAL A 5 -6.76 1.86 -29.74
C VAL A 5 -5.38 2.48 -30.04
N LEU A 6 -5.08 2.71 -31.31
CA LEU A 6 -3.83 3.38 -31.74
C LEU A 6 -3.81 4.88 -31.39
N LYS A 7 -4.97 5.56 -31.42
CA LYS A 7 -5.09 6.99 -31.09
C LYS A 7 -5.16 7.26 -29.58
N GLU A 8 -5.74 6.34 -28.80
CA GLU A 8 -5.94 6.49 -27.35
C GLU A 8 -4.88 5.75 -26.50
N GLY A 9 -3.96 4.99 -27.12
CA GLY A 9 -2.88 4.28 -26.41
C GLY A 9 -3.38 3.28 -25.37
N ASN A 10 -4.61 2.78 -25.55
CA ASN A 10 -5.30 1.97 -24.56
C ASN A 10 -5.36 0.53 -25.08
N VAL A 11 -4.23 -0.16 -25.00
CA VAL A 11 -4.15 -1.60 -25.27
C VAL A 11 -4.81 -2.32 -24.09
N PRO A 12 -5.75 -3.26 -24.29
CA PRO A 12 -6.22 -4.12 -23.21
C PRO A 12 -5.02 -4.89 -22.62
N LEU A 13 -4.74 -4.60 -21.35
CA LEU A 13 -3.61 -5.10 -20.56
C LEU A 13 -3.49 -6.62 -20.45
N SER A 14 -4.46 -7.38 -20.94
CA SER A 14 -4.38 -8.85 -20.97
C SER A 14 -3.35 -9.38 -21.97
N LEU A 15 -2.99 -8.60 -23.00
CA LEU A 15 -2.07 -9.05 -24.07
C LEU A 15 -0.59 -8.72 -23.79
N GLU A 16 -0.25 -7.54 -23.27
CA GLU A 16 1.16 -7.17 -23.02
C GLU A 16 1.75 -7.78 -21.73
N ILE A 17 0.94 -8.04 -20.69
CA ILE A 17 1.44 -8.65 -19.43
C ILE A 17 1.78 -10.14 -19.62
N SER A 18 1.20 -10.80 -20.63
CA SER A 18 1.34 -12.24 -20.82
C SER A 18 2.72 -12.68 -21.29
N GLU A 19 3.50 -11.80 -21.93
CA GLU A 19 4.73 -12.21 -22.62
C GLU A 19 6.05 -11.86 -21.91
N THR A 20 6.06 -10.97 -20.89
CA THR A 20 7.33 -10.45 -20.35
C THR A 20 7.62 -10.73 -18.87
N LEU A 21 6.67 -11.20 -18.06
CA LEU A 21 6.91 -11.48 -16.64
C LEU A 21 6.80 -12.97 -16.31
N SER A 22 7.98 -13.56 -16.10
CA SER A 22 8.23 -14.94 -15.70
C SER A 22 7.20 -15.47 -14.69
N HIS A 23 6.70 -16.65 -15.04
CA HIS A 23 5.46 -17.25 -14.60
C HIS A 23 5.37 -17.49 -13.08
N ARG A 24 4.19 -17.20 -12.52
CA ARG A 24 3.63 -17.67 -11.23
C ARG A 24 3.93 -16.81 -10.00
N THR A 25 5.17 -16.43 -9.70
CA THR A 25 5.48 -15.63 -8.49
C THR A 25 5.06 -14.17 -8.65
N ALA A 26 5.37 -13.54 -9.80
CA ALA A 26 4.91 -12.20 -10.12
C ALA A 26 3.38 -12.13 -10.18
N LYS A 27 2.71 -13.17 -10.71
CA LYS A 27 1.24 -13.25 -10.78
C LYS A 27 0.58 -13.32 -9.39
N TRP A 28 1.27 -13.94 -8.42
CA TRP A 28 0.83 -14.03 -7.03
C TRP A 28 1.18 -12.77 -6.24
N LEU A 29 2.38 -12.22 -6.45
CA LEU A 29 2.87 -10.97 -5.83
C LEU A 29 2.06 -9.75 -6.30
N PHE A 30 1.65 -9.71 -7.58
CA PHE A 30 0.81 -8.65 -8.16
C PHE A 30 -0.69 -8.83 -7.91
N LEU A 31 -1.13 -9.91 -7.26
CA LEU A 31 -2.56 -10.13 -6.96
C LEU A 31 -3.48 -9.89 -8.17
N SER A 32 -2.98 -10.16 -9.39
CA SER A 32 -3.72 -9.94 -10.64
C SER A 32 -5.12 -10.55 -10.64
N PRO A 33 -5.40 -11.72 -10.00
CA PRO A 33 -6.78 -12.22 -9.90
C PRO A 33 -7.63 -11.45 -8.87
N ALA A 34 -7.07 -11.04 -7.72
CA ALA A 34 -7.81 -10.29 -6.70
C ALA A 34 -8.16 -8.88 -7.18
N PHE A 35 -7.24 -8.22 -7.89
CA PHE A 35 -7.52 -6.93 -8.52
C PHE A 35 -8.41 -7.07 -9.76
N ALA A 36 -8.31 -8.14 -10.55
CA ALA A 36 -9.26 -8.38 -11.64
C ALA A 36 -10.70 -8.58 -11.14
N LEU A 37 -10.88 -9.16 -9.95
CA LEU A 37 -12.18 -9.30 -9.29
C LEU A 37 -12.75 -7.96 -8.79
N THR A 38 -11.94 -6.90 -8.65
CA THR A 38 -12.41 -5.55 -8.28
C THR A 38 -13.20 -4.83 -9.37
N ALA A 39 -13.44 -5.45 -10.52
CA ALA A 39 -14.38 -4.96 -11.54
C ALA A 39 -15.81 -4.71 -10.98
N LYS A 40 -16.15 -5.31 -9.83
CA LYS A 40 -17.33 -4.96 -9.02
C LYS A 40 -16.90 -4.35 -7.68
N PRO A 41 -16.56 -3.04 -7.62
CA PRO A 41 -15.94 -2.43 -6.44
C PRO A 41 -16.81 -2.53 -5.18
N LEU A 42 -18.14 -2.47 -5.31
CA LEU A 42 -19.06 -2.59 -4.16
C LEU A 42 -18.94 -3.92 -3.39
N ARG A 43 -18.53 -5.02 -4.04
CA ARG A 43 -18.41 -6.32 -3.37
C ARG A 43 -17.15 -6.42 -2.52
N PHE A 44 -16.09 -5.69 -2.88
CA PHE A 44 -14.78 -5.72 -2.21
C PHE A 44 -14.58 -4.58 -1.22
N LEU A 45 -15.42 -3.56 -1.28
CA LEU A 45 -15.47 -2.48 -0.29
C LEU A 45 -15.55 -2.95 1.18
N PRO A 46 -16.39 -3.93 1.58
CA PRO A 46 -16.38 -4.40 2.98
C PRO A 46 -15.06 -5.05 3.38
N ILE A 47 -14.37 -5.72 2.45
CA ILE A 47 -13.06 -6.35 2.70
C ILE A 47 -12.01 -5.26 2.93
N THR A 48 -12.01 -4.22 2.08
CA THR A 48 -11.17 -3.04 2.27
C THR A 48 -11.38 -2.41 3.65
N VAL A 49 -12.65 -2.20 4.04
CA VAL A 49 -12.98 -1.63 5.36
C VAL A 49 -12.49 -2.53 6.49
N ALA A 50 -12.66 -3.86 6.38
CA ALA A 50 -12.16 -4.80 7.36
C ALA A 50 -10.63 -4.74 7.50
N ILE A 51 -9.89 -4.64 6.39
CA ILE A 51 -8.43 -4.49 6.41
C ILE A 51 -8.02 -3.19 7.13
N LEU A 52 -8.73 -2.09 6.90
CA LEU A 52 -8.45 -0.82 7.56
C LEU A 52 -8.72 -0.87 9.06
N ILE A 53 -9.84 -1.47 9.47
CA ILE A 53 -10.18 -1.65 10.89
C ILE A 53 -9.12 -2.54 11.56
N LEU A 54 -8.76 -3.66 10.93
CA LEU A 54 -7.70 -4.54 11.43
C LEU A 54 -6.35 -3.83 11.51
N GLY A 55 -5.98 -3.04 10.50
CA GLY A 55 -4.75 -2.25 10.54
C GLY A 55 -4.75 -1.22 11.68
N ALA A 56 -5.86 -0.50 11.87
CA ALA A 56 -6.01 0.47 12.96
C ALA A 56 -5.94 -0.20 14.34
N LEU A 57 -6.60 -1.35 14.51
CA LEU A 57 -6.53 -2.17 15.73
C LEU A 57 -5.11 -2.67 15.98
N GLY A 58 -4.43 -3.19 14.95
CA GLY A 58 -3.06 -3.65 15.06
C GLY A 58 -2.10 -2.54 15.48
N ALA A 59 -2.18 -1.38 14.80
CA ALA A 59 -1.32 -0.23 15.09
C ALA A 59 -1.50 0.30 16.52
N SER A 60 -2.76 0.40 16.97
CA SER A 60 -3.09 0.85 18.32
C SER A 60 -2.69 -0.15 19.42
N LEU A 61 -2.82 -1.46 19.17
CA LEU A 61 -2.36 -2.51 20.09
C LEU A 61 -0.82 -2.56 20.18
N ALA A 62 -0.12 -2.41 19.06
CA ALA A 62 1.34 -2.39 19.01
C ALA A 62 1.95 -1.05 19.47
N ARG A 63 1.11 -0.02 19.74
CA ARG A 63 1.54 1.36 20.01
C ARG A 63 2.48 1.91 18.93
N LEU A 64 2.22 1.57 17.68
CA LEU A 64 2.96 2.07 16.52
C LEU A 64 2.27 3.32 15.97
N GLU A 65 3.05 4.34 15.64
CA GLU A 65 2.55 5.54 14.98
C GLU A 65 2.61 5.35 13.45
N PRO A 66 1.46 5.31 12.75
CA PRO A 66 1.43 5.14 11.31
C PRO A 66 1.69 6.46 10.56
N ALA A 67 2.58 6.43 9.57
CA ALA A 67 2.95 7.57 8.73
C ALA A 67 3.04 7.18 7.23
N LEU A 68 1.90 7.22 6.56
CA LEU A 68 1.57 6.59 5.27
C LEU A 68 2.12 5.17 5.16
N PHE A 69 3.30 5.01 4.54
CA PHE A 69 3.96 3.72 4.34
C PHE A 69 4.86 3.29 5.52
N PHE A 70 5.16 4.19 6.46
CA PHE A 70 6.07 3.93 7.58
C PHE A 70 5.31 3.70 8.90
N TYR A 71 5.98 3.00 9.81
CA TYR A 71 5.57 2.87 11.20
C TYR A 71 6.72 3.30 12.09
N PHE A 72 6.42 4.11 13.10
CA PHE A 72 7.37 4.51 14.13
C PHE A 72 7.04 3.83 15.45
N SER A 73 8.07 3.29 16.10
CA SER A 73 7.98 2.72 17.44
C SER A 73 7.68 3.82 18.45
N TYR A 74 6.84 3.52 19.45
CA TYR A 74 6.40 4.43 20.52
C TYR A 74 5.52 5.61 20.05
N SER A 75 4.22 5.34 19.93
CA SER A 75 3.24 6.41 19.75
C SER A 75 3.01 7.17 21.07
N PRO A 76 3.10 8.52 21.09
CA PRO A 76 2.71 9.34 22.24
C PRO A 76 1.19 9.46 22.38
N TYR A 77 0.44 8.95 21.41
CA TYR A 77 -1.00 9.12 21.31
C TYR A 77 -1.77 8.02 22.05
N ASN A 78 -2.95 8.37 22.55
CA ASN A 78 -3.89 7.41 23.13
C ASN A 78 -4.37 6.40 22.08
N TYR A 79 -4.79 5.21 22.53
CA TYR A 79 -5.27 4.10 21.69
C TYR A 79 -6.23 4.56 20.58
N THR A 80 -7.28 5.30 20.95
CA THR A 80 -8.29 5.83 20.01
C THR A 80 -7.69 6.81 19.00
N SER A 81 -6.78 7.68 19.44
CA SER A 81 -6.12 8.66 18.58
C SER A 81 -5.23 7.98 17.55
N THR A 82 -4.52 6.92 17.91
CA THR A 82 -3.71 6.12 16.96
C THR A 82 -4.59 5.43 15.91
N MET A 83 -5.75 4.89 16.31
CA MET A 83 -6.72 4.31 15.36
C MET A 83 -7.23 5.35 14.37
N VAL A 84 -7.63 6.52 14.87
CA VAL A 84 -8.12 7.63 14.05
C VAL A 84 -7.02 8.11 13.09
N LEU A 85 -5.79 8.26 13.59
CA LEU A 85 -4.63 8.66 12.79
C LEU A 85 -4.37 7.65 11.65
N PHE A 86 -4.47 6.34 11.92
CA PHE A 86 -4.32 5.31 10.89
C PHE A 86 -5.33 5.48 9.76
N ILE A 87 -6.62 5.67 10.10
CA ILE A 87 -7.69 5.86 9.12
C ILE A 87 -7.47 7.14 8.31
N PHE A 88 -7.15 8.26 8.97
CA PHE A 88 -6.88 9.52 8.30
C PHE A 88 -5.68 9.45 7.37
N ASN A 89 -4.63 8.78 7.81
CA ASN A 89 -3.41 8.60 7.03
C ASN A 89 -3.70 7.80 5.75
N TRP A 90 -4.52 6.75 5.84
CA TRP A 90 -4.91 5.96 4.67
C TRP A 90 -5.88 6.71 3.73
N ILE A 91 -6.86 7.45 4.27
CA ILE A 91 -7.72 8.35 3.46
C ILE A 91 -6.88 9.43 2.78
N GLY A 92 -5.92 9.99 3.51
CA GLY A 92 -4.95 10.96 3.02
C GLY A 92 -4.12 10.40 1.87
N LEU A 93 -3.65 9.15 2.00
CA LEU A 93 -2.96 8.44 0.92
C LEU A 93 -3.85 8.34 -0.33
N PHE A 94 -5.10 7.91 -0.18
CA PHE A 94 -6.05 7.83 -1.29
C PHE A 94 -6.23 9.19 -2.00
N LEU A 95 -6.51 10.24 -1.25
CA LEU A 95 -6.71 11.60 -1.79
C LEU A 95 -5.45 12.13 -2.47
N PHE A 96 -4.29 11.91 -1.83
CA PHE A 96 -3.00 12.33 -2.36
C PHE A 96 -2.68 11.61 -3.68
N LEU A 97 -2.90 10.30 -3.73
CA LEU A 97 -2.74 9.48 -4.93
C LEU A 97 -3.71 9.88 -6.05
N GLU A 98 -4.95 10.21 -5.72
CA GLU A 98 -5.91 10.74 -6.69
C GLU A 98 -5.48 12.11 -7.24
N ALA A 99 -4.99 13.00 -6.39
CA ALA A 99 -4.46 14.30 -6.78
C ALA A 99 -3.25 14.15 -7.73
N LEU A 100 -2.30 13.27 -7.43
CA LEU A 100 -1.17 12.99 -8.31
C LEU A 100 -1.62 12.42 -9.66
N ALA A 101 -2.58 11.49 -9.68
CA ALA A 101 -3.12 10.94 -10.92
C ALA A 101 -3.82 12.02 -11.77
N TYR A 102 -4.51 12.97 -11.14
CA TYR A 102 -5.11 14.09 -11.83
C TYR A 102 -4.07 15.07 -12.38
N ILE A 103 -3.06 15.44 -11.58
CA ILE A 103 -2.01 16.39 -12.00
C ILE A 103 -1.18 15.83 -13.16
N PHE A 104 -0.68 14.60 -13.04
CA PHE A 104 0.23 14.04 -14.04
C PHE A 104 -0.47 13.48 -15.28
N PHE A 105 -1.65 12.89 -15.12
CA PHE A 105 -2.32 12.16 -16.20
C PHE A 105 -3.70 12.71 -16.58
N LYS A 106 -4.16 13.78 -15.93
CA LYS A 106 -5.47 14.43 -16.17
C LYS A 106 -6.64 13.44 -16.17
N ARG A 107 -6.52 12.34 -15.40
CA ARG A 107 -7.49 11.24 -15.43
C ARG A 107 -8.39 11.28 -14.20
N ALA A 108 -9.57 11.87 -14.37
CA ALA A 108 -10.64 11.88 -13.37
C ALA A 108 -11.55 10.65 -13.54
N GLY A 109 -12.11 10.13 -12.43
CA GLY A 109 -13.11 9.05 -12.44
C GLY A 109 -12.61 7.70 -11.94
N ASN A 110 -13.56 6.77 -11.72
CA ASN A 110 -13.34 5.45 -11.12
C ASN A 110 -12.73 5.46 -9.70
N ASN A 111 -13.10 6.47 -8.91
CA ASN A 111 -12.54 6.74 -7.59
C ASN A 111 -12.87 5.65 -6.58
N LEU A 112 -14.08 5.08 -6.67
CA LEU A 112 -14.49 3.98 -5.79
C LEU A 112 -13.63 2.73 -6.02
N GLN A 113 -13.33 2.39 -7.29
CA GLN A 113 -12.48 1.25 -7.58
C GLN A 113 -11.04 1.51 -7.11
N LEU A 114 -10.49 2.71 -7.37
CA LEU A 114 -9.17 3.09 -6.87
C LEU A 114 -9.08 2.98 -5.35
N PHE A 115 -10.08 3.48 -4.62
CA PHE A 115 -10.17 3.38 -3.16
C PHE A 115 -10.15 1.93 -2.68
N THR A 116 -10.97 1.06 -3.28
CA THR A 116 -11.00 -0.37 -2.91
C THR A 116 -9.66 -1.06 -3.19
N CYS A 117 -9.04 -0.77 -4.33
CA CYS A 117 -7.75 -1.35 -4.70
C CYS A 117 -6.61 -0.87 -3.80
N ILE A 118 -6.55 0.42 -3.46
CA ILE A 118 -5.57 0.96 -2.50
C ILE A 118 -5.75 0.34 -1.12
N GLY A 119 -6.99 0.02 -0.73
CA GLY A 119 -7.26 -0.55 0.58
C GLY A 119 -6.86 -2.01 0.66
N LEU A 120 -7.03 -2.75 -0.44
CA LEU A 120 -6.44 -4.08 -0.59
C LEU A 120 -4.90 -4.00 -0.62
N ALA A 121 -4.33 -2.99 -1.28
CA ALA A 121 -2.88 -2.77 -1.32
C ALA A 121 -2.27 -2.39 0.04
N ALA A 122 -3.08 -1.91 0.98
CA ALA A 122 -2.66 -1.63 2.36
C ALA A 122 -2.61 -2.88 3.25
N ALA A 123 -3.07 -4.04 2.78
CA ALA A 123 -3.09 -5.27 3.57
C ALA A 123 -1.71 -5.68 4.13
N PRO A 124 -0.60 -5.65 3.38
CA PRO A 124 0.72 -6.01 3.94
C PRO A 124 1.11 -5.09 5.11
N LEU A 125 0.83 -3.80 5.00
CA LEU A 125 1.12 -2.83 6.04
C LEU A 125 0.15 -2.94 7.23
N ALA A 126 -1.11 -3.31 7.00
CA ALA A 126 -2.08 -3.55 8.08
C ALA A 126 -1.73 -4.79 8.93
N VAL A 127 -1.03 -5.77 8.34
CA VAL A 127 -0.57 -6.98 9.04
C VAL A 127 0.70 -6.73 9.85
N PHE A 128 1.54 -5.75 9.45
CA PHE A 128 2.83 -5.48 10.10
C PHE A 128 2.77 -5.30 11.63
N PRO A 129 1.83 -4.53 12.23
CA PRO A 129 1.77 -4.36 13.68
C PRO A 129 1.61 -5.68 14.45
N TYR A 130 0.90 -6.65 13.88
CA TYR A 130 0.77 -7.98 14.47
C TYR A 130 2.08 -8.78 14.39
N ILE A 131 2.78 -8.67 13.27
CA ILE A 131 4.11 -9.29 13.10
C ILE A 131 5.11 -8.66 14.09
N TYR A 132 5.07 -7.33 14.26
CA TYR A 132 5.92 -6.60 15.21
C TYR A 132 5.77 -7.13 16.65
N MET A 133 4.53 -7.40 17.07
CA MET A 133 4.22 -8.00 18.37
C MET A 133 4.59 -9.49 18.47
N ALA A 134 4.57 -10.23 17.34
CA ALA A 134 4.85 -11.66 17.30
C ALA A 134 6.35 -12.00 17.28
N ILE A 135 7.19 -11.19 16.60
CA ILE A 135 8.65 -11.39 16.50
C ILE A 135 9.31 -11.70 17.85
N PRO A 136 9.13 -10.90 18.92
CA PRO A 136 9.80 -11.18 20.20
C PRO A 136 9.35 -12.51 20.83
N LYS A 137 8.08 -12.91 20.65
CA LYS A 137 7.54 -14.16 21.20
C LYS A 137 8.06 -15.39 20.45
N ILE A 138 8.23 -15.27 19.13
CA ILE A 138 8.69 -16.39 18.29
C ILE A 138 10.20 -16.60 18.47
N LEU A 139 10.98 -15.52 18.63
CA LEU A 139 12.43 -15.57 18.73
C LEU A 139 12.96 -15.59 20.17
N GLU A 140 12.09 -15.74 21.17
CA GLU A 140 12.45 -15.76 22.60
C GLU A 140 13.53 -16.80 22.93
N GLY A 141 13.57 -17.92 22.19
CA GLY A 141 14.55 -18.99 22.36
C GLY A 141 15.95 -18.72 21.81
N LEU A 142 16.18 -17.65 21.04
CA LEU A 142 17.50 -17.36 20.44
C LEU A 142 18.40 -16.45 21.28
N GLY A 143 17.94 -15.94 22.42
CA GLY A 143 18.76 -15.08 23.30
C GLY A 143 19.22 -13.76 22.66
N LEU A 144 18.49 -13.27 21.66
CA LEU A 144 18.84 -12.06 20.92
C LEU A 144 18.66 -10.80 21.78
N TYR A 145 19.58 -9.85 21.62
CA TYR A 145 19.49 -8.55 22.28
C TYR A 145 18.46 -7.63 21.59
N TYR A 146 17.96 -6.65 22.33
CA TYR A 146 16.94 -5.69 21.85
C TYR A 146 17.28 -5.03 20.50
N GLN A 147 18.57 -4.74 20.25
CA GLN A 147 19.02 -4.08 19.03
C GLN A 147 18.90 -4.97 17.79
N GLU A 148 19.19 -6.27 17.91
CA GLU A 148 19.08 -7.22 16.79
C GLU A 148 17.60 -7.47 16.43
N LEU A 149 16.72 -7.51 17.43
CA LEU A 149 15.28 -7.62 17.21
C LEU A 149 14.73 -6.44 16.41
N GLU A 150 15.20 -5.22 16.70
CA GLU A 150 14.71 -4.04 16.00
C GLU A 150 15.21 -4.00 14.54
N ILE A 151 16.43 -4.47 14.26
CA ILE A 151 16.95 -4.63 12.89
C ILE A 151 16.06 -5.62 12.11
N ILE A 152 15.67 -6.74 12.72
CA ILE A 152 14.78 -7.73 12.10
C ILE A 152 13.40 -7.10 11.82
N ARG A 153 12.83 -6.36 12.78
CA ARG A 153 11.55 -5.67 12.62
C ARG A 153 11.58 -4.65 11.49
N GLN A 154 12.64 -3.86 11.40
CA GLN A 154 12.83 -2.89 10.33
C GLN A 154 13.01 -3.57 8.97
N GLY A 155 13.78 -4.66 8.90
CA GLY A 155 13.95 -5.44 7.68
C GLY A 155 12.61 -6.00 7.18
N VAL A 156 11.79 -6.56 8.08
CA VAL A 156 10.43 -7.02 7.75
C VAL A 156 9.55 -5.87 7.27
N LEU A 157 9.61 -4.71 7.92
CA LEU A 157 8.86 -3.53 7.50
C LEU A 157 9.21 -3.11 6.07
N VAL A 158 10.50 -3.04 5.73
CA VAL A 158 10.96 -2.67 4.38
C VAL A 158 10.43 -3.64 3.32
N ILE A 159 10.46 -4.95 3.59
CA ILE A 159 9.91 -5.94 2.67
C ILE A 159 8.41 -5.72 2.45
N LEU A 160 7.64 -5.47 3.51
CA LEU A 160 6.20 -5.22 3.44
C LEU A 160 5.88 -3.87 2.76
N GLN A 161 6.73 -2.86 2.93
CA GLN A 161 6.61 -1.57 2.25
C GLN A 161 6.81 -1.71 0.74
N ILE A 162 7.87 -2.41 0.32
CA ILE A 162 8.10 -2.68 -1.11
C ILE A 162 6.91 -3.44 -1.69
N TRP A 163 6.41 -4.45 -0.96
CA TRP A 163 5.25 -5.20 -1.42
C TRP A 163 4.00 -4.33 -1.53
N SER A 164 3.72 -3.48 -0.53
CA SER A 164 2.59 -2.54 -0.58
C SER A 164 2.73 -1.54 -1.74
N LEU A 165 3.94 -1.04 -2.01
CA LEU A 165 4.19 -0.10 -3.11
C LEU A 165 3.92 -0.74 -4.49
N LEU A 166 4.31 -2.00 -4.67
CA LEU A 166 3.99 -2.77 -5.87
C LEU A 166 2.48 -2.98 -6.01
N LEU A 167 1.77 -3.26 -4.91
CA LEU A 167 0.31 -3.39 -4.91
C LEU A 167 -0.40 -2.06 -5.19
N VAL A 168 0.11 -0.93 -4.68
CA VAL A 168 -0.42 0.41 -5.00
C VAL A 168 -0.22 0.72 -6.49
N SER A 169 0.93 0.37 -7.06
CA SER A 169 1.18 0.49 -8.51
C SER A 169 0.16 -0.31 -9.32
N ALA A 170 -0.12 -1.55 -8.90
CA ALA A 170 -1.14 -2.41 -9.51
C ALA A 170 -2.55 -1.83 -9.32
N ALA A 171 -2.83 -1.23 -8.16
CA ALA A 171 -4.10 -0.57 -7.87
C ALA A 171 -4.37 0.61 -8.82
N PHE A 172 -3.33 1.37 -9.22
CA PHE A 172 -3.47 2.40 -10.25
C PHE A 172 -3.72 1.83 -11.64
N CYS A 173 -3.07 0.71 -11.96
CA CYS A 173 -3.27 0.04 -13.24
C CYS A 173 -4.73 -0.43 -13.38
N HIS A 174 -5.29 -1.06 -12.36
CA HIS A 174 -6.67 -1.56 -12.39
C HIS A 174 -7.73 -0.49 -12.10
N GLY A 175 -7.49 0.40 -11.13
CA GLY A 175 -8.44 1.42 -10.70
C GLY A 175 -8.53 2.58 -11.69
N LYS A 176 -7.41 3.04 -12.24
CA LYS A 176 -7.41 4.15 -13.20
C LYS A 176 -7.13 3.69 -14.62
N GLY A 177 -6.77 2.44 -14.91
CA GLY A 177 -6.46 1.98 -16.27
C GLY A 177 -5.14 2.52 -16.81
N LEU A 178 -4.19 2.89 -15.94
CA LEU A 178 -2.87 3.41 -16.34
C LEU A 178 -1.92 2.25 -16.67
N ARG A 179 -0.95 2.47 -17.58
CA ARG A 179 0.16 1.52 -17.77
C ARG A 179 0.96 1.39 -16.47
N LEU A 180 1.51 0.20 -16.21
CA LEU A 180 2.21 -0.11 -14.96
C LEU A 180 3.34 0.88 -14.65
N ASP A 181 4.13 1.26 -15.66
CA ASP A 181 5.25 2.21 -15.52
C ASP A 181 4.80 3.55 -14.92
N LYS A 182 3.64 4.03 -15.35
CA LYS A 182 3.04 5.29 -14.88
C LYS A 182 2.51 5.15 -13.45
N GLY A 183 1.92 4.00 -13.12
CA GLY A 183 1.45 3.70 -11.76
C GLY A 183 2.60 3.63 -10.75
N LEU A 184 3.69 2.94 -11.13
CA LEU A 184 4.90 2.83 -10.33
C LEU A 184 5.53 4.21 -10.06
N LEU A 185 5.60 5.06 -11.09
CA LEU A 185 6.11 6.42 -10.96
C LEU A 185 5.30 7.23 -9.93
N VAL A 186 3.96 7.15 -9.95
CA VAL A 186 3.11 7.86 -8.98
C VAL A 186 3.29 7.33 -7.56
N SER A 187 3.32 6.01 -7.37
CA SER A 187 3.54 5.43 -6.04
C SER A 187 4.92 5.77 -5.48
N LEU A 188 5.93 5.83 -6.36
CA LEU A 188 7.29 6.16 -5.97
C LEU A 188 7.41 7.64 -5.58
N ILE A 189 6.77 8.55 -6.34
CA ILE A 189 6.65 9.97 -5.96
C ILE A 189 5.96 10.09 -4.59
N ALA A 190 4.90 9.33 -4.35
CA ALA A 190 4.22 9.37 -3.07
C ALA A 190 5.09 8.88 -1.90
N LEU A 191 5.87 7.82 -2.11
CA LEU A 191 6.82 7.35 -1.12
C LEU A 191 7.92 8.38 -0.84
N TYR A 192 8.53 8.95 -1.88
CA TYR A 192 9.60 9.95 -1.72
C TYR A 192 9.10 11.23 -1.05
N LEU A 193 7.91 11.70 -1.41
CA LEU A 193 7.32 12.88 -0.78
C LEU A 193 7.01 12.61 0.69
N ASN A 194 6.50 11.42 1.02
CA ASN A 194 6.32 11.00 2.41
C ASN A 194 7.65 10.99 3.19
N MET A 195 8.72 10.42 2.61
CA MET A 195 10.05 10.47 3.23
C MET A 195 10.55 11.91 3.44
N ALA A 196 10.37 12.79 2.44
CA ALA A 196 10.78 14.19 2.55
C ALA A 196 10.04 14.92 3.67
N VAL A 197 8.72 14.71 3.80
CA VAL A 197 7.92 15.29 4.89
C VAL A 197 8.38 14.76 6.25
N LEU A 198 8.61 13.45 6.36
CA LEU A 198 9.09 12.84 7.61
C LEU A 198 10.49 13.32 8.00
N PHE A 199 11.36 13.56 7.02
CA PHE A 199 12.67 14.15 7.23
C PHE A 199 12.58 15.60 7.72
N LEU A 200 11.72 16.42 7.09
CA LEU A 200 11.47 17.81 7.52
C LEU A 200 10.87 17.90 8.92
N LEU A 201 10.06 16.91 9.31
CA LEU A 201 9.51 16.77 10.66
C LEU A 201 10.53 16.25 11.68
N GLY A 202 11.78 15.95 11.26
CA GLY A 202 12.85 15.48 12.14
C GLY A 202 12.65 14.05 12.66
N ARG A 203 11.80 13.24 12.02
CA ARG A 203 11.49 11.87 12.50
C ARG A 203 12.57 10.83 12.20
N PHE A 204 13.61 11.21 11.46
CA PHE A 204 14.78 10.38 11.15
C PHE A 204 16.07 10.86 11.86
N ALA A 205 15.96 11.86 12.74
CA ALA A 205 17.07 12.39 13.54
C ALA A 205 17.08 11.77 14.95
#